data_AF-A0A920NMW4-F1
#
_entry.id   AF-A0A920NMW4-F1
#
_cell.length_a   1.000
_cell.length_b   1.000
_cell.length_c   1.000
_cell.angle_alpha   90.00
_cell.angle_beta   90.00
_cell.angle_gamma   90.00
#
_symmetry.space_group_name_H-M   'P 1'
#
loop_
_entity.id
_entity.type
_entity.pdbx_description
1 polymer ?
#
loop_
_entity_poly.entity_id
_entity_poly.type
_entity_poly.pdbx_seq_one_letter_code
_entity_poly.pdbx_strand_id
1 'polypeptide(L)'
;MITVISPAKKLNFDATSPIKAFSQCQFLENSKILVNQAKDYSFDEIMNLMGVSQNIANLTVQRFNDWNLPFTKQNAKGGCTCV
;
A
#
# COMPACT_ATOMS: atom_id res chain seq x y z
N MET A 1 -9.30 -23.66 10.61
CA MET A 1 -8.81 -22.70 11.62
C MET A 1 -8.39 -21.44 10.88
N ILE A 2 -8.88 -20.26 11.29
CA ILE A 2 -8.54 -18.97 10.69
C ILE A 2 -7.88 -18.12 11.77
N THR A 3 -6.71 -17.55 11.46
CA THR A 3 -5.96 -16.65 12.35
C THR A 3 -5.90 -15.27 11.71
N VAL A 4 -6.26 -14.24 12.45
CA VAL A 4 -6.21 -12.85 12.00
C VAL A 4 -4.98 -12.18 12.60
N ILE A 5 -4.19 -11.53 11.77
CA ILE A 5 -3.00 -10.78 12.18
C ILE A 5 -3.14 -9.33 11.74
N SER A 6 -2.61 -8.43 12.57
CA SER A 6 -2.57 -7.00 12.23
C SER A 6 -1.50 -6.74 11.15
N PRO A 7 -1.76 -5.81 10.22
CA PRO A 7 -0.78 -5.43 9.20
C PRO A 7 0.43 -4.71 9.81
N ALA A 8 1.57 -4.79 9.13
CA ALA A 8 2.79 -4.10 9.52
C ALA A 8 2.86 -2.69 8.89
N LYS A 9 3.42 -1.73 9.64
CA LYS A 9 3.66 -0.35 9.15
C LYS A 9 4.85 -0.25 8.17
N LYS A 10 5.84 -1.14 8.31
CA LYS A 10 7.06 -1.15 7.48
C LYS A 10 6.92 -2.23 6.41
N LEU A 11 6.97 -1.81 5.15
CA LEU A 11 6.98 -2.69 3.99
C LEU A 11 8.43 -2.91 3.53
N ASN A 12 8.79 -4.15 3.20
CA ASN A 12 10.12 -4.49 2.68
C ASN A 12 9.98 -5.06 1.26
N PHE A 13 10.36 -4.24 0.28
CA PHE A 13 10.30 -4.59 -1.14
C PHE A 13 11.57 -5.30 -1.63
N ASP A 14 12.73 -5.07 -1.01
CA ASP A 14 14.04 -5.60 -1.44
C ASP A 14 14.23 -7.11 -1.20
N ALA A 15 13.51 -7.70 -0.26
CA ALA A 15 13.67 -9.12 0.05
C ALA A 15 13.20 -10.00 -1.14
N THR A 16 14.06 -10.86 -1.67
CA THR A 16 13.66 -11.90 -2.62
C THR A 16 12.56 -12.76 -2.00
N SER A 17 11.34 -12.71 -2.56
CA SER A 17 10.25 -13.55 -2.07
C SER A 17 10.58 -15.00 -2.39
N PRO A 18 10.72 -15.90 -1.39
CA PRO A 18 10.93 -17.32 -1.64
C PRO A 18 9.71 -17.97 -2.28
N ILE A 19 8.54 -17.31 -2.24
CA ILE A 19 7.26 -17.80 -2.74
C ILE A 19 6.93 -17.12 -4.07
N LYS A 20 6.75 -17.93 -5.13
CA LYS A 20 6.40 -17.48 -6.48
C LYS A 20 4.90 -17.43 -6.75
N ALA A 21 4.09 -18.10 -5.93
CA ALA A 21 2.64 -18.07 -6.01
C ALA A 21 2.12 -16.73 -5.46
N PHE A 22 1.25 -16.07 -6.21
CA PHE A 22 0.58 -14.84 -5.79
C PHE A 22 -0.89 -14.91 -6.25
N SER A 23 -1.77 -14.27 -5.48
CA SER A 23 -3.18 -14.09 -5.80
C SER A 23 -3.51 -12.61 -5.88
N GLN A 24 -4.59 -12.28 -6.58
CA GLN A 24 -5.13 -10.92 -6.60
C GLN A 24 -6.03 -10.70 -5.37
N CYS A 25 -6.01 -9.48 -4.84
CA CYS A 25 -6.88 -9.12 -3.74
C CYS A 25 -8.34 -9.09 -4.20
N GLN A 26 -9.25 -9.58 -3.38
CA GLN A 26 -10.68 -9.62 -3.71
C GLN A 26 -11.35 -8.24 -3.64
N PHE A 27 -10.78 -7.29 -2.90
CA PHE A 27 -11.40 -5.98 -2.62
C PHE A 27 -10.72 -4.80 -3.35
N LEU A 28 -10.21 -5.03 -4.57
CA LEU A 28 -9.49 -3.99 -5.32
C LEU A 28 -10.34 -2.75 -5.63
N GLU A 29 -11.63 -2.92 -5.93
CA GLU A 29 -12.55 -1.80 -6.19
C GLU A 29 -12.72 -0.91 -4.95
N ASN A 30 -12.84 -1.53 -3.77
CA ASN A 30 -12.94 -0.80 -2.50
C ASN A 30 -11.62 -0.09 -2.19
N SER A 31 -10.49 -0.74 -2.41
CA SER A 31 -9.17 -0.11 -2.27
C SER A 31 -8.99 1.08 -3.22
N LYS A 32 -9.49 0.98 -4.45
CA LYS A 32 -9.43 2.08 -5.44
C LYS A 32 -10.18 3.31 -4.96
N ILE A 33 -11.37 3.15 -4.36
CA ILE A 33 -12.14 4.27 -3.80
C ILE A 33 -11.32 4.98 -2.71
N LEU A 34 -10.73 4.21 -1.79
CA LEU A 34 -9.91 4.76 -0.70
C LEU A 34 -8.66 5.46 -1.22
N VAL A 35 -7.95 4.86 -2.17
CA VAL A 35 -6.73 5.46 -2.75
C VAL A 35 -7.04 6.74 -3.52
N ASN A 36 -8.15 6.78 -4.26
CA ASN A 36 -8.57 8.00 -4.96
C ASN A 36 -8.84 9.13 -3.98
N GLN A 37 -9.54 8.87 -2.87
CA GLN A 37 -9.72 9.87 -1.81
C GLN A 37 -8.37 10.23 -1.16
N ALA A 38 -7.49 9.25 -0.95
CA ALA A 38 -6.17 9.45 -0.39
C ALA A 38 -5.27 10.37 -1.23
N LYS A 39 -5.42 10.33 -2.57
CA LYS A 39 -4.71 11.19 -3.53
C LYS A 39 -5.13 12.66 -3.44
N ASP A 40 -6.35 12.94 -3.02
CA ASP A 40 -6.85 14.31 -2.90
C ASP A 40 -6.32 15.03 -1.65
N TYR A 41 -5.77 14.29 -0.67
CA TYR A 41 -5.18 14.90 0.52
C TYR A 41 -3.82 15.51 0.23
N SER A 42 -3.61 16.70 0.78
CA SER A 42 -2.31 17.34 0.81
C SER A 42 -1.35 16.63 1.77
N PHE A 43 -0.07 16.91 1.57
CA PHE A 43 1.01 16.43 2.43
C PHE A 43 0.76 16.73 3.93
N ASP A 44 0.33 17.95 4.25
CA ASP A 44 0.09 18.38 5.62
C ASP A 44 -1.13 17.67 6.23
N GLU A 45 -2.17 17.43 5.44
CA GLU A 45 -3.34 16.66 5.87
C GLU A 45 -2.96 15.21 6.18
N ILE A 46 -2.15 14.58 5.32
CA ILE A 46 -1.64 13.20 5.53
C ILE A 46 -0.78 13.12 6.79
N MET A 47 0.09 14.11 7.00
CA MET A 47 0.96 14.17 8.17
C MET A 47 0.15 14.31 9.47
N ASN A 48 -0.83 15.21 9.50
CA ASN A 48 -1.71 15.42 10.64
C ASN A 48 -2.66 14.25 10.89
N LEU A 49 -3.23 13.68 9.83
CA LEU A 49 -4.17 12.56 9.91
C LEU A 49 -3.52 11.29 10.45
N MET A 50 -2.31 10.97 10.00
CA MET A 50 -1.62 9.74 10.40
C MET A 50 -0.63 9.94 11.55
N GLY A 51 -0.33 11.18 11.95
CA GLY A 51 0.63 11.49 13.01
C GLY A 51 2.05 10.98 12.68
N VAL A 52 2.43 11.04 11.40
CA VAL A 52 3.71 10.51 10.88
C VAL A 52 4.73 11.63 10.68
N SER A 53 6.01 11.28 10.61
CA SER A 53 7.07 12.25 10.31
C SER A 53 7.01 12.74 8.87
N GLN A 54 7.64 13.89 8.60
CA GLN A 54 7.64 14.53 7.28
C GLN A 54 8.11 13.56 6.17
N ASN A 55 9.15 12.77 6.44
CA ASN A 55 9.67 11.77 5.50
C ASN A 55 8.66 10.67 5.18
N ILE A 56 7.91 10.21 6.17
CA ILE A 56 6.90 9.14 6.01
C ILE A 56 5.65 9.68 5.32
N ALA A 57 5.22 10.90 5.64
CA ALA A 57 4.13 11.56 4.94
C ALA A 57 4.46 11.70 3.44
N ASN A 58 5.69 12.13 3.11
CA ASN A 58 6.09 12.34 1.71
C ASN A 58 6.11 11.02 0.95
N LEU A 59 6.68 9.99 1.58
CA LEU A 59 6.67 8.63 1.02
C LEU A 59 5.24 8.12 0.83
N THR A 60 4.31 8.43 1.73
CA THR A 60 2.92 7.97 1.64
C THR A 60 2.16 8.68 0.51
N VAL A 61 2.36 10.00 0.35
CA VAL A 61 1.84 10.76 -0.80
C VAL A 61 2.37 10.17 -2.11
N GLN A 62 3.67 9.90 -2.20
CA GLN A 62 4.27 9.28 -3.38
C GLN A 62 3.66 7.91 -3.66
N ARG A 63 3.52 7.05 -2.65
CA ARG A 63 2.88 5.72 -2.79
C ARG A 63 1.45 5.79 -3.29
N PHE A 64 0.64 6.71 -2.75
CA PHE A 64 -0.72 6.88 -3.26
C PHE A 64 -0.72 7.29 -4.72
N ASN A 65 0.18 8.19 -5.13
CA ASN A 65 0.32 8.59 -6.54
C ASN A 65 0.81 7.45 -7.45
N ASP A 66 1.79 6.68 -7.00
CA ASP A 66 2.36 5.53 -7.72
C ASP A 66 1.40 4.33 -7.78
N TRP A 67 0.37 4.33 -6.92
CA TRP A 67 -0.66 3.30 -6.93
C TRP A 67 -1.43 3.30 -8.24
N ASN A 68 -1.25 2.22 -9.00
CA ASN A 68 -1.88 2.02 -10.29
C ASN A 68 -2.26 0.54 -10.51
N LEU A 69 -3.40 0.33 -11.17
CA LEU A 69 -3.86 -0.98 -11.61
C LEU A 69 -3.61 -1.12 -13.13
N PRO A 70 -3.33 -2.33 -13.65
CA PRO A 70 -3.34 -3.63 -12.95
C PRO A 70 -2.06 -3.92 -12.16
N PHE A 71 -2.20 -4.73 -11.09
CA PHE A 71 -1.04 -5.23 -10.34
C PHE A 71 -0.31 -6.35 -11.09
N THR A 72 1.00 -6.17 -11.24
CA THR A 72 1.96 -7.07 -11.85
C THR A 72 3.09 -7.35 -10.87
N LYS A 73 3.95 -8.33 -11.15
CA LYS A 73 5.12 -8.64 -10.31
C LYS A 73 6.11 -7.47 -10.16
N GLN A 74 6.01 -6.46 -11.01
CA GLN A 74 6.88 -5.29 -10.99
C GLN A 74 6.38 -4.19 -10.04
N ASN A 75 5.06 -4.07 -9.83
CA ASN A 75 4.45 -3.01 -9.01
C ASN A 75 3.76 -3.52 -7.73
N ALA A 76 3.74 -4.84 -7.51
CA ALA A 76 3.16 -5.45 -6.32
C ALA A 76 3.94 -6.70 -5.91
N LYS A 77 4.10 -6.88 -4.59
CA LYS A 77 4.73 -8.06 -4.02
C LYS A 77 3.66 -9.01 -3.46
N GLY A 78 3.84 -10.31 -3.69
CA GLY A 78 2.88 -11.35 -3.34
C GLY A 78 2.39 -11.24 -1.90
N GLY A 79 1.06 -11.20 -1.73
CA GLY A 79 0.39 -11.05 -0.44
C GLY A 79 -0.26 -9.68 -0.25
N CYS A 80 -1.12 -9.22 -1.17
CA CYS A 80 -1.83 -7.93 -1.06
C CYS A 80 -0.97 -6.74 -0.62
N THR A 81 0.34 -6.79 -0.92
CA THR A 81 1.29 -5.75 -0.55
C THR A 81 1.36 -4.80 -1.74
N CYS A 82 0.56 -3.74 -1.67
CA CYS A 82 0.65 -2.62 -2.61
C CYS A 82 1.97 -1.87 -2.31
N VAL A 83 2.65 -1.42 -3.37
CA VAL A 83 3.79 -0.49 -3.25
C VAL A 83 3.29 0.85 -2.74
#